data_AF-A0A1I3L5T6-F1
#
_entry.id   AF-A0A1I3L5T6-F1
#
_cell.length_a   1.000
_cell.length_b   1.000
_cell.length_c   1.000
_cell.angle_alpha   90.00
_cell.angle_beta   90.00
_cell.angle_gamma   90.00
#
_symmetry.space_group_name_H-M   'P 1'
#
loop_
_entity.id
_entity.type
_entity.pdbx_description
1 polymer ?
#
loop_
_entity_poly.entity_id
_entity_poly.type
_entity_poly.pdbx_seq_one_letter_code
_entity_poly.pdbx_strand_id
1 'polypeptide(L)'
;MRKYLDKIEFKKTLGILMFTVVFINSSVVYSQSTIQSEKAATYDILVPYNVPFNFKLESNATWELKNAEGQQIHSGKGSLENNVFSIPGDYVLHIQTVFNPNLCDSNQSPKKINIKASAMKMVFDFESVTFSKMIVGGQATDGITVRVNVDYSSLENNTAIYTYGFVTAGVDTTVVGKLKNGQVTLQQGMNTLEFELEGQATAGNYIMFDFVDVNGEVQSYGLTQKIE
;
A
#
# COMPACT_ATOMS: atom_id res chain seq x y z
N MET A 1 25.04 50.25 42.89
CA MET A 1 26.00 51.37 42.94
C MET A 1 27.41 50.75 42.97
N ARG A 2 28.20 50.97 41.90
CA ARG A 2 29.62 50.57 41.65
C ARG A 2 29.92 49.06 41.52
N LYS A 3 30.76 48.57 40.61
CA LYS A 3 31.49 49.03 39.39
C LYS A 3 32.08 47.71 38.83
N TYR A 4 31.85 47.30 37.58
CA TYR A 4 32.62 47.62 36.37
C TYR A 4 34.10 47.14 36.37
N LEU A 5 34.37 46.23 35.42
CA LEU A 5 35.58 46.02 34.60
C LEU A 5 36.92 45.67 35.28
N ASP A 6 37.54 44.57 34.84
CA ASP A 6 38.65 44.69 33.88
C ASP A 6 38.80 43.44 32.99
N LYS A 7 38.69 43.70 31.68
CA LYS A 7 39.30 42.96 30.58
C LYS A 7 40.77 43.39 30.53
N ILE A 8 41.69 42.51 30.10
CA ILE A 8 42.61 42.74 28.96
C ILE A 8 43.52 41.51 28.77
N GLU A 9 43.64 41.16 27.49
CA GLU A 9 44.36 40.04 26.89
C GLU A 9 45.89 40.05 27.12
N PHE A 10 46.53 38.88 27.06
CA PHE A 10 47.83 38.77 26.39
C PHE A 10 48.01 37.43 25.67
N LYS A 11 48.69 37.53 24.53
CA LYS A 11 48.71 36.64 23.38
C LYS A 11 49.68 35.44 23.49
N LYS A 12 49.30 34.35 22.81
CA LYS A 12 50.07 33.45 21.91
C LYS A 12 51.41 32.84 22.40
N THR A 13 51.44 31.51 22.56
CA THR A 13 52.47 30.57 22.02
C THR A 13 51.95 29.13 22.19
N LEU A 14 51.40 28.48 21.17
CA LEU A 14 52.05 27.55 20.23
C LEU A 14 53.07 26.60 20.89
N GLY A 15 52.66 25.33 21.10
CA GLY A 15 53.50 24.25 21.59
C GLY A 15 52.81 22.91 21.38
N ILE A 16 53.14 22.27 20.26
CA ILE A 16 52.61 21.02 19.71
C ILE A 16 52.82 19.85 20.67
N LEU A 17 51.77 19.06 20.94
CA LEU A 17 51.92 17.65 21.29
C LEU A 17 50.87 16.81 20.56
N MET A 18 51.31 16.20 19.46
CA MET A 18 50.61 15.10 18.82
C MET A 18 50.53 13.93 19.80
N PHE A 19 49.32 13.49 20.13
CA PHE A 19 49.09 12.13 20.61
C PHE A 19 48.25 11.40 19.56
N THR A 20 48.92 10.47 18.88
CA THR A 20 48.41 9.57 17.86
C THR A 20 47.39 8.62 18.48
N VAL A 21 46.11 8.79 18.17
CA VAL A 21 45.08 7.76 18.44
C VAL A 21 45.16 6.75 17.29
N VAL A 22 45.81 5.62 17.55
CA VAL A 22 45.84 4.47 16.64
C VAL A 22 44.44 3.85 16.64
N PHE A 23 43.80 3.88 15.48
CA PHE A 23 42.55 3.18 15.19
C PHE A 23 42.74 1.67 15.36
N ILE A 24 42.15 1.09 16.40
CA ILE A 24 41.97 -0.37 16.49
C ILE A 24 40.76 -0.71 15.63
N ASN A 25 41.00 -1.00 14.35
CA ASN A 25 40.02 -1.66 13.50
C ASN A 25 39.92 -3.13 13.95
N SER A 26 39.02 -3.44 14.87
CA SER A 26 38.54 -4.81 15.06
C SER A 26 37.56 -5.12 13.94
N SER A 27 38.08 -5.68 12.84
CA SER A 27 37.26 -6.30 11.80
C SER A 27 36.55 -7.50 12.41
N VAL A 28 35.29 -7.33 12.80
CA VAL A 28 34.42 -8.45 13.15
C VAL A 28 34.11 -9.15 11.83
N VAL A 29 34.85 -10.23 11.53
CA VAL A 29 34.54 -11.13 10.43
C VAL A 29 33.31 -11.93 10.84
N TYR A 30 32.15 -11.49 10.39
CA TYR A 30 30.95 -12.34 10.39
C TYR A 30 31.13 -13.38 9.28
N SER A 31 31.50 -14.59 9.67
CA SER A 31 31.22 -15.77 8.86
C SER A 31 29.69 -15.84 8.68
N GLN A 32 29.21 -15.61 7.47
CA GLN A 32 27.85 -15.98 7.08
C GLN A 32 27.83 -17.51 6.98
N SER A 33 27.42 -18.18 8.06
CA SER A 33 26.80 -19.49 7.90
C SER A 33 25.45 -19.24 7.24
N THR A 34 25.39 -19.40 5.92
CA THR A 34 24.14 -19.50 5.17
C THR A 34 23.44 -20.77 5.62
N ILE A 35 22.72 -20.70 6.73
CA ILE A 35 21.52 -21.52 6.88
C ILE A 35 20.59 -20.94 5.81
N GLN A 36 20.56 -21.59 4.65
CA GLN A 36 19.45 -21.46 3.71
C GLN A 36 18.20 -21.93 4.46
N SER A 37 17.63 -21.04 5.28
CA SER A 37 16.20 -21.03 5.43
C SER A 37 15.69 -20.73 4.03
N GLU A 38 15.11 -21.73 3.35
CA GLU A 38 14.19 -21.48 2.25
C GLU A 38 13.19 -20.44 2.78
N LYS A 39 13.43 -19.18 2.44
CA LYS A 39 12.46 -18.11 2.66
C LYS A 39 11.36 -18.40 1.65
N ALA A 40 10.46 -19.31 1.99
CA ALA A 40 9.28 -19.60 1.20
C ALA A 40 8.61 -18.25 0.94
N ALA A 41 8.55 -17.86 -0.33
CA ALA A 41 7.92 -16.61 -0.73
C ALA A 41 6.49 -16.62 -0.15
N THR A 42 6.29 -15.77 0.84
CA THR A 42 5.02 -15.64 1.54
C THR A 42 4.34 -14.44 0.89
N TYR A 43 3.18 -14.68 0.30
CA TYR A 43 2.36 -13.65 -0.31
C TYR A 43 1.21 -13.37 0.64
N ASP A 44 1.05 -12.12 1.04
CA ASP A 44 -0.09 -11.66 1.82
C ASP A 44 -1.10 -11.00 0.87
N ILE A 45 -2.33 -11.49 0.86
CA ILE A 45 -3.42 -10.98 0.01
C ILE A 45 -4.57 -10.58 0.91
N LEU A 46 -5.12 -9.38 0.72
CA LEU A 46 -6.37 -8.97 1.34
C LEU A 46 -7.52 -9.17 0.36
N VAL A 47 -8.62 -9.77 0.83
CA VAL A 47 -9.85 -9.92 0.04
C VAL A 47 -11.04 -9.46 0.88
N PRO A 48 -11.96 -8.62 0.36
CA PRO A 48 -13.20 -8.31 1.07
C PRO A 48 -14.09 -9.55 1.20
N TYR A 49 -14.86 -9.65 2.28
CA TYR A 49 -15.84 -10.72 2.45
C TYR A 49 -16.83 -10.78 1.27
N ASN A 50 -17.30 -11.99 0.96
CA ASN A 50 -18.27 -12.24 -0.11
C ASN A 50 -17.85 -11.76 -1.51
N VAL A 51 -16.56 -11.56 -1.76
CA VAL A 51 -16.01 -11.29 -3.10
C VAL A 51 -15.34 -12.55 -3.66
N PRO A 52 -15.58 -12.91 -4.94
CA PRO A 52 -14.87 -14.02 -5.58
C PRO A 52 -13.37 -13.78 -5.64
N PHE A 53 -12.61 -14.70 -5.08
CA PHE A 53 -11.16 -14.76 -5.13
C PHE A 53 -10.71 -15.81 -6.16
N ASN A 54 -9.76 -15.41 -7.00
CA ASN A 54 -9.15 -16.26 -8.00
C ASN A 54 -7.63 -16.23 -7.81
N PHE A 55 -6.99 -17.40 -7.85
CA PHE A 55 -5.54 -17.50 -7.83
C PHE A 55 -5.06 -18.49 -8.89
N LYS A 56 -4.29 -17.99 -9.85
CA LYS A 56 -3.78 -18.80 -10.95
C LYS A 56 -2.64 -19.69 -10.47
N LEU A 57 -2.76 -20.98 -10.75
CA LEU A 57 -1.75 -21.99 -10.45
C LEU A 57 -1.51 -22.84 -11.69
N GLU A 58 -0.36 -23.51 -11.73
CA GLU A 58 -0.09 -24.52 -12.75
C GLU A 58 -1.12 -25.66 -12.66
N SER A 59 -1.45 -26.27 -13.80
CA SER A 59 -2.48 -27.32 -13.88
C SER A 59 -2.12 -28.60 -13.10
N ASN A 60 -0.84 -28.81 -12.79
CA ASN A 60 -0.33 -29.91 -11.97
C ASN A 60 -0.23 -29.56 -10.47
N ALA A 61 -0.40 -28.29 -10.08
CA ALA A 61 -0.34 -27.87 -8.69
C ALA A 61 -1.54 -28.40 -7.93
N THR A 62 -1.33 -28.89 -6.72
CA THR A 62 -2.38 -29.22 -5.76
C THR A 62 -2.36 -28.22 -4.61
N TRP A 63 -3.51 -27.94 -4.02
CA TRP A 63 -3.60 -26.94 -2.96
C TRP A 63 -4.62 -27.29 -1.90
N GLU A 64 -4.38 -26.79 -0.69
CA GLU A 64 -5.27 -26.87 0.47
C GLU A 64 -5.47 -25.46 1.03
N LEU A 65 -6.72 -25.05 1.19
CA LEU A 65 -7.10 -23.81 1.86
C LEU A 65 -7.50 -24.12 3.30
N LYS A 66 -6.82 -23.47 4.25
CA LYS A 66 -7.05 -23.63 5.69
C LYS A 66 -7.49 -22.32 6.33
N ASN A 67 -8.32 -22.39 7.35
CA ASN A 67 -8.62 -21.25 8.22
C ASN A 67 -7.52 -21.06 9.28
N ALA A 68 -7.67 -20.03 10.12
CA ALA A 68 -6.76 -19.70 11.21
C ALA A 68 -6.58 -20.86 12.22
N GLU A 69 -7.61 -21.68 12.42
CA GLU A 69 -7.57 -22.86 13.29
C GLU A 69 -6.83 -24.06 12.66
N GLY A 70 -6.38 -23.93 11.41
CA GLY A 70 -5.71 -24.99 10.65
C GLY A 70 -6.66 -26.05 10.08
N GLN A 71 -7.97 -25.84 10.18
CA GLN A 71 -8.98 -26.70 9.58
C GLN A 71 -8.99 -26.50 8.07
N GLN A 72 -8.96 -27.60 7.33
CA GLN A 72 -9.11 -27.56 5.88
C GLN A 72 -10.55 -27.17 5.52
N ILE A 73 -10.69 -26.04 4.83
CA ILE A 73 -11.97 -25.53 4.33
C ILE A 73 -12.20 -26.03 2.90
N HIS A 74 -11.15 -26.08 2.09
CA HIS A 74 -11.23 -26.50 0.69
C HIS A 74 -9.89 -27.07 0.22
N SER A 75 -9.89 -27.81 -0.88
CA SER A 75 -8.69 -28.33 -1.53
C SER A 75 -8.97 -28.58 -3.02
N GLY A 76 -7.96 -28.52 -3.85
CA GLY A 76 -8.12 -28.74 -5.29
C GLY A 76 -6.80 -28.94 -6.04
N LYS A 77 -6.92 -28.96 -7.36
CA LYS A 77 -5.81 -29.07 -8.30
C LYS A 77 -5.99 -28.03 -9.42
N GLY A 78 -4.90 -27.46 -9.91
CA GLY A 78 -4.94 -26.33 -10.83
C GLY A 78 -5.26 -25.02 -10.13
N SER A 79 -5.74 -24.04 -10.88
CA SER A 79 -6.13 -22.72 -10.34
C SER A 79 -7.22 -22.82 -9.27
N LEU A 80 -7.18 -21.90 -8.31
CA LEU A 80 -8.30 -21.62 -7.41
C LEU A 80 -9.21 -20.61 -8.12
N GLU A 81 -10.46 -20.99 -8.40
CA GLU A 81 -11.40 -20.13 -9.12
C GLU A 81 -12.67 -19.91 -8.30
N ASN A 82 -13.16 -18.67 -8.31
CA ASN A 82 -14.41 -18.22 -7.71
C ASN A 82 -14.61 -18.63 -6.24
N ASN A 83 -13.52 -18.71 -5.47
CA ASN A 83 -13.61 -19.02 -4.05
C ASN A 83 -14.13 -17.81 -3.28
N VAL A 84 -15.12 -17.98 -2.41
CA VAL A 84 -15.73 -16.87 -1.66
C VAL A 84 -15.50 -17.05 -0.17
N PHE A 85 -14.96 -16.01 0.48
CA PHE A 85 -14.76 -15.98 1.92
C PHE A 85 -15.96 -15.30 2.59
N SER A 86 -16.88 -16.10 3.15
CA SER A 86 -18.07 -15.60 3.86
C SER A 86 -17.81 -15.24 5.32
N ILE A 87 -16.75 -15.82 5.91
CA ILE A 87 -16.32 -15.56 7.28
C ILE A 87 -15.02 -14.72 7.19
N PRO A 88 -14.98 -13.51 7.74
CA PRO A 88 -13.76 -12.73 7.85
C PRO A 88 -12.74 -13.42 8.74
N GLY A 89 -11.46 -13.25 8.43
CA GLY A 89 -10.38 -13.86 9.20
C GLY A 89 -9.16 -14.18 8.35
N ASP A 90 -8.21 -14.86 8.97
CA ASP A 90 -6.98 -15.28 8.32
C ASP A 90 -7.12 -16.69 7.75
N TYR A 91 -6.61 -16.85 6.53
CA TYR A 91 -6.60 -18.09 5.78
C TYR A 91 -5.22 -18.34 5.21
N VAL A 92 -4.89 -19.60 4.96
CA VAL A 92 -3.63 -19.99 4.33
C VAL A 92 -3.91 -20.95 3.18
N LEU A 93 -3.48 -20.57 1.98
CA LEU A 93 -3.44 -21.44 0.82
C LEU A 93 -2.07 -22.13 0.77
N HIS A 94 -2.05 -23.42 1.07
CA HIS A 94 -0.88 -24.27 0.92
C HIS A 94 -0.84 -24.84 -0.49
N ILE A 95 0.28 -24.67 -1.18
CA ILE A 95 0.44 -25.10 -2.57
C ILE A 95 1.55 -26.16 -2.61
N GLN A 96 1.25 -27.27 -3.28
CA GLN A 96 2.15 -28.38 -3.51
C GLN A 96 2.24 -28.60 -5.02
N THR A 97 3.39 -28.25 -5.60
CA THR A 97 3.72 -28.53 -7.01
C THR A 97 4.56 -29.80 -7.10
N VAL A 98 4.24 -30.67 -8.06
CA VAL A 98 5.09 -31.81 -8.38
C VAL A 98 6.26 -31.28 -9.19
N PHE A 99 7.46 -31.32 -8.62
CA PHE A 99 8.70 -30.94 -9.29
C PHE A 99 8.88 -31.81 -10.55
N ASN A 100 8.98 -31.17 -11.72
CA ASN A 100 9.33 -31.84 -12.96
C ASN A 100 10.82 -31.57 -13.28
N PRO A 101 11.73 -32.54 -13.08
CA PRO A 101 13.16 -32.35 -13.31
C PRO A 101 13.53 -32.07 -14.78
N ASN A 102 12.62 -32.32 -15.72
CA ASN A 102 12.83 -32.10 -17.15
C ASN A 102 12.42 -30.69 -17.62
N LEU A 103 11.76 -29.91 -16.76
CA LEU A 103 11.43 -28.52 -17.01
C LEU A 103 12.36 -27.67 -16.16
N CYS A 104 13.42 -27.14 -16.77
CA CYS A 104 14.20 -26.05 -16.19
C CYS A 104 13.33 -24.78 -16.19
N ASP A 105 12.31 -24.73 -15.34
CA ASP A 105 11.47 -23.55 -15.20
C ASP A 105 11.73 -22.89 -13.84
N SER A 106 12.13 -21.63 -13.92
CA SER A 106 12.69 -20.84 -12.80
C SER A 106 11.61 -20.12 -12.00
N ASN A 107 10.34 -20.45 -12.19
CA ASN A 107 9.21 -19.88 -11.46
C ASN A 107 8.73 -20.84 -10.38
N GLN A 108 9.42 -20.85 -9.24
CA GLN A 108 8.91 -21.51 -8.05
C GLN A 108 7.64 -20.78 -7.59
N SER A 109 6.47 -21.32 -7.95
CA SER A 109 5.19 -20.90 -7.38
C SER A 109 5.31 -20.89 -5.85
N PRO A 110 4.72 -19.90 -5.15
CA PRO A 110 4.80 -19.85 -3.70
C PRO A 110 4.28 -21.13 -3.08
N LYS A 111 4.98 -21.65 -2.07
CA LYS A 111 4.53 -22.82 -1.31
C LYS A 111 3.35 -22.46 -0.38
N LYS A 112 3.20 -21.18 -0.03
CA LYS A 112 2.17 -20.66 0.89
C LYS A 112 1.74 -19.25 0.51
N ILE A 113 0.45 -18.97 0.67
CA ILE A 113 -0.14 -17.63 0.54
C ILE A 113 -1.02 -17.40 1.76
N ASN A 114 -0.78 -16.31 2.46
CA ASN A 114 -1.66 -15.85 3.53
C ASN A 114 -2.75 -14.98 2.90
N ILE A 115 -3.99 -15.25 3.24
CA ILE A 115 -5.15 -14.52 2.74
C ILE A 115 -5.90 -13.96 3.94
N LYS A 116 -6.04 -12.64 3.99
CA LYS A 116 -6.85 -11.96 5.00
C LYS A 116 -8.19 -11.59 4.41
N ALA A 117 -9.25 -12.27 4.83
CA ALA A 117 -10.62 -11.92 4.48
C ALA A 117 -11.09 -10.78 5.38
N SER A 118 -11.27 -9.58 4.82
CA SER A 118 -11.73 -8.40 5.56
C SER A 118 -13.24 -8.45 5.79
N ALA A 119 -13.68 -8.04 6.99
CA ALA A 119 -15.09 -7.87 7.32
C ALA A 119 -15.72 -6.62 6.68
N MET A 120 -14.91 -5.81 5.99
CA MET A 120 -15.32 -4.56 5.36
C MET A 120 -15.08 -4.63 3.85
N LYS A 121 -15.96 -3.97 3.10
CA LYS A 121 -15.88 -3.78 1.67
C LYS A 121 -16.23 -2.33 1.35
N MET A 122 -15.48 -1.73 0.43
CA MET A 122 -15.73 -0.38 -0.06
C MET A 122 -15.46 -0.35 -1.56
N VAL A 123 -16.41 0.15 -2.34
CA VAL A 123 -16.29 0.24 -3.80
C VAL A 123 -16.59 1.67 -4.22
N PHE A 124 -15.70 2.27 -5.01
CA PHE A 124 -15.94 3.58 -5.58
C PHE A 124 -16.90 3.49 -6.77
N ASP A 125 -17.90 4.36 -6.78
CA ASP A 125 -18.76 4.59 -7.94
C ASP A 125 -18.12 5.67 -8.82
N PHE A 126 -17.26 5.26 -9.74
CA PHE A 126 -16.53 6.19 -10.58
C PHE A 126 -17.39 6.94 -11.61
N GLU A 127 -18.62 6.50 -11.85
CA GLU A 127 -19.57 7.26 -12.69
C GLU A 127 -20.09 8.51 -11.97
N SER A 128 -20.04 8.51 -10.63
CA SER A 128 -20.44 9.66 -9.80
C SER A 128 -19.35 10.73 -9.62
N VAL A 129 -18.15 10.53 -10.19
CA VAL A 129 -17.04 11.46 -10.02
C VAL A 129 -17.37 12.82 -10.62
N THR A 130 -17.29 13.87 -9.80
CA THR A 130 -17.50 15.25 -10.25
C THR A 130 -16.42 16.18 -9.70
N PHE A 131 -16.08 17.20 -10.49
CA PHE A 131 -15.12 18.23 -10.13
C PHE A 131 -15.86 19.56 -9.99
N SER A 132 -15.54 20.35 -8.99
CA SER A 132 -16.12 21.69 -8.83
C SER A 132 -15.71 22.65 -9.95
N LYS A 133 -14.54 22.42 -10.56
CA LYS A 133 -13.96 23.15 -11.69
C LYS A 133 -13.06 22.22 -12.49
N MET A 134 -12.80 22.54 -13.76
CA MET A 134 -11.83 21.79 -14.56
C MET A 134 -10.40 21.97 -14.05
N ILE A 135 -9.60 20.91 -14.18
CA ILE A 135 -8.15 20.99 -13.97
C ILE A 135 -7.53 21.56 -15.24
N VAL A 136 -6.81 22.67 -15.11
CA VAL A 136 -6.13 23.34 -16.23
C VAL A 136 -4.64 23.14 -16.07
N GLY A 137 -3.98 22.73 -17.15
CA GLY A 137 -2.56 22.46 -17.18
C GLY A 137 -1.75 23.71 -16.91
N GLY A 138 -0.66 23.56 -16.18
CA GLY A 138 0.15 24.71 -15.80
C GLY A 138 -0.43 25.52 -14.62
N GLN A 139 -1.61 25.18 -14.10
CA GLN A 139 -2.24 25.89 -12.97
C GLN A 139 -2.31 25.02 -11.71
N ALA A 140 -2.26 25.70 -10.56
CA ALA A 140 -2.46 25.07 -9.27
C ALA A 140 -3.92 24.56 -9.15
N THR A 141 -4.10 23.37 -8.59
CA THR A 141 -5.42 22.76 -8.39
C THR A 141 -6.08 23.16 -7.08
N ASP A 142 -5.43 24.00 -6.26
CA ASP A 142 -5.94 24.50 -5.00
C ASP A 142 -7.35 25.10 -5.13
N GLY A 143 -8.26 24.65 -4.26
CA GLY A 143 -9.66 25.06 -4.26
C GLY A 143 -10.55 24.34 -5.27
N ILE A 144 -10.03 23.33 -5.99
CA ILE A 144 -10.85 22.35 -6.71
C ILE A 144 -11.26 21.23 -5.75
N THR A 145 -12.56 20.92 -5.72
CA THR A 145 -13.10 19.79 -4.95
C THR A 145 -13.48 18.65 -5.90
N VAL A 146 -13.06 17.44 -5.58
CA VAL A 146 -13.52 16.19 -6.20
C VAL A 146 -14.56 15.54 -5.30
N ARG A 147 -15.70 15.16 -5.87
CA ARG A 147 -16.72 14.35 -5.17
C ARG A 147 -16.85 13.00 -5.84
N VAL A 148 -16.95 11.95 -5.04
CA VAL A 148 -17.21 10.59 -5.53
C VAL A 148 -18.02 9.84 -4.48
N ASN A 149 -19.00 9.09 -4.95
CA ASN A 149 -19.78 8.20 -4.11
C ASN A 149 -19.06 6.87 -3.92
N VAL A 150 -19.30 6.26 -2.76
CA VAL A 150 -18.74 4.96 -2.40
C VAL A 150 -19.84 4.11 -1.77
N ASP A 151 -19.90 2.84 -2.16
CA ASP A 151 -20.72 1.85 -1.49
C ASP A 151 -19.87 1.15 -0.43
N TYR A 152 -20.20 1.36 0.84
CA TYR A 152 -19.53 0.73 1.97
C TYR A 152 -20.43 -0.33 2.60
N SER A 153 -19.84 -1.48 2.90
CA SER A 153 -20.52 -2.53 3.66
C SER A 153 -19.60 -3.19 4.65
N SER A 154 -20.15 -3.56 5.80
CA SER A 154 -19.48 -4.44 6.75
C SER A 154 -20.39 -5.59 7.16
N LEU A 155 -19.79 -6.72 7.52
CA LEU A 155 -20.56 -7.93 7.87
C LEU A 155 -21.57 -7.71 9.00
N GLU A 156 -21.21 -6.89 9.98
CA GLU A 156 -22.01 -6.60 11.18
C GLU A 156 -22.75 -5.24 11.10
N ASN A 157 -22.76 -4.57 9.94
CA ASN A 157 -23.27 -3.19 9.77
C ASN A 157 -22.61 -2.15 10.69
N ASN A 158 -21.36 -2.40 11.09
CA ASN A 158 -20.51 -1.44 11.79
C ASN A 158 -20.10 -0.29 10.87
N THR A 159 -19.86 0.88 11.45
CA THR A 159 -19.28 2.03 10.76
C THR A 159 -17.75 1.92 10.67
N ALA A 160 -17.13 2.64 9.72
CA ALA A 160 -15.68 2.77 9.64
C ALA A 160 -15.23 4.22 9.55
N ILE A 161 -14.05 4.53 10.09
CA ILE A 161 -13.41 5.83 9.89
C ILE A 161 -12.50 5.73 8.66
N TYR A 162 -12.79 6.56 7.65
CA TYR A 162 -12.01 6.66 6.42
C TYR A 162 -11.15 7.93 6.46
N THR A 163 -9.84 7.78 6.27
CA THR A 163 -8.85 8.86 6.34
C THR A 163 -7.98 8.97 5.11
N TYR A 164 -8.16 8.08 4.12
CA TYR A 164 -7.30 8.05 2.95
C TYR A 164 -7.63 9.19 1.99
N GLY A 165 -6.58 9.70 1.33
CA GLY A 165 -6.70 10.52 0.14
C GLY A 165 -6.56 9.68 -1.13
N PHE A 166 -6.25 10.36 -2.23
CA PHE A 166 -5.77 9.71 -3.44
C PHE A 166 -4.51 10.41 -3.95
N VAL A 167 -3.76 9.69 -4.77
CA VAL A 167 -2.66 10.24 -5.58
C VAL A 167 -3.03 10.17 -7.05
N THR A 168 -2.26 10.85 -7.90
CA THR A 168 -2.42 10.71 -9.35
C THR A 168 -1.22 10.04 -9.99
N ALA A 169 -1.50 9.27 -11.05
CA ALA A 169 -0.52 8.75 -11.97
C ALA A 169 -0.70 9.41 -13.34
N GLY A 170 0.41 9.77 -13.99
CA GLY A 170 0.41 10.47 -15.27
C GLY A 170 1.75 11.16 -15.53
N VAL A 171 1.92 11.70 -16.72
CA VAL A 171 3.14 12.45 -17.07
C VAL A 171 3.10 13.83 -16.42
N ASP A 172 4.13 14.13 -15.63
CA ASP A 172 4.35 15.43 -14.99
C ASP A 172 3.13 15.96 -14.22
N THR A 173 2.52 15.08 -13.41
CA THR A 173 1.46 15.43 -12.44
C THR A 173 1.98 15.31 -11.02
N THR A 174 1.60 16.27 -10.19
CA THR A 174 1.81 16.25 -8.73
C THR A 174 0.47 16.33 -7.99
N VAL A 175 -0.64 16.21 -8.72
CA VAL A 175 -1.98 16.34 -8.14
C VAL A 175 -2.21 15.23 -7.11
N VAL A 176 -2.63 15.62 -5.93
CA VAL A 176 -3.13 14.71 -4.90
C VAL A 176 -4.45 15.24 -4.34
N GLY A 177 -5.26 14.34 -3.80
CA GLY A 177 -6.54 14.68 -3.18
C GLY A 177 -6.52 14.32 -1.71
N LYS A 178 -6.85 15.30 -0.86
CA LYS A 178 -6.99 15.11 0.58
C LYS A 178 -8.46 15.19 0.96
N LEU A 179 -8.93 14.35 1.89
CA LEU A 179 -10.29 14.48 2.40
C LEU A 179 -10.49 15.88 2.99
N LYS A 180 -11.56 16.54 2.57
CA LYS A 180 -11.86 17.93 2.93
C LYS A 180 -11.90 18.18 4.45
N ASN A 181 -12.35 17.19 5.22
CA ASN A 181 -12.42 17.26 6.68
C ASN A 181 -11.40 16.33 7.37
N GLY A 182 -10.40 15.83 6.64
CA GLY A 182 -9.39 14.87 7.11
C GLY A 182 -9.89 13.43 7.33
N GLN A 183 -11.16 13.26 7.69
CA GLN A 183 -11.81 11.96 7.83
C GLN A 183 -13.30 12.00 7.51
N VAL A 184 -13.87 10.84 7.19
CA VAL A 184 -15.31 10.62 7.03
C VAL A 184 -15.71 9.34 7.79
N THR A 185 -16.85 9.35 8.46
CA THR A 185 -17.44 8.13 9.01
C THR A 185 -18.31 7.47 7.95
N LEU A 186 -17.87 6.32 7.45
CA LEU A 186 -18.61 5.49 6.51
C LEU A 186 -19.76 4.78 7.24
N GLN A 187 -20.97 4.96 6.71
CA GLN A 187 -22.17 4.25 7.11
C GLN A 187 -22.47 3.13 6.12
N GLN A 188 -23.22 2.12 6.55
CA GLN A 188 -23.66 1.04 5.65
C GLN A 188 -24.40 1.63 4.41
N GLY A 189 -24.02 1.18 3.22
CA GLY A 189 -24.54 1.63 1.93
C GLY A 189 -23.77 2.81 1.32
N MET A 190 -24.50 3.68 0.63
CA MET A 190 -23.92 4.79 -0.14
C MET A 190 -23.46 5.95 0.76
N ASN A 191 -22.22 6.38 0.56
CA ASN A 191 -21.63 7.56 1.18
C ASN A 191 -21.06 8.46 0.08
N THR A 192 -20.90 9.76 0.36
CA THR A 192 -20.21 10.70 -0.54
C THR A 192 -18.93 11.17 0.12
N LEU A 193 -17.82 11.06 -0.61
CA LEU A 193 -16.52 11.58 -0.21
C LEU A 193 -16.24 12.89 -0.95
N GLU A 194 -15.73 13.88 -0.23
CA GLU A 194 -15.23 15.13 -0.80
C GLU A 194 -13.73 15.26 -0.55
N PHE A 195 -12.97 15.48 -1.62
CA PHE A 195 -11.53 15.70 -1.57
C PHE A 195 -11.20 17.09 -2.08
N GLU A 196 -10.27 17.76 -1.41
CA GLU A 196 -9.64 18.99 -1.89
C GLU A 196 -8.33 18.65 -2.60
N LEU A 197 -8.16 19.21 -3.80
CA LEU A 197 -6.96 19.03 -4.60
C LEU A 197 -5.85 19.99 -4.18
N GLU A 198 -4.63 19.52 -4.33
CA GLU A 198 -3.41 20.33 -4.30
C GLU A 198 -2.46 19.86 -5.41
N GLY A 199 -1.50 20.71 -5.77
CA GLY A 199 -0.49 20.41 -6.79
C GLY A 199 -0.87 20.93 -8.18
N GLN A 200 -0.33 20.28 -9.21
CA GLN A 200 -0.41 20.76 -10.58
C GLN A 200 -0.33 19.60 -11.57
N ALA A 201 -1.02 19.73 -12.70
CA ALA A 201 -0.91 18.83 -13.84
C ALA A 201 -0.38 19.58 -15.08
N THR A 202 0.20 18.83 -16.01
CA THR A 202 0.70 19.35 -17.28
C THR A 202 -0.36 19.23 -18.37
N ALA A 203 -0.54 20.27 -19.18
CA ALA A 203 -1.48 20.30 -20.29
C ALA A 203 -1.15 19.22 -21.34
N GLY A 204 -2.18 18.72 -22.04
CA GLY A 204 -2.06 17.73 -23.11
C GLY A 204 -1.89 16.28 -22.65
N ASN A 205 -1.80 16.04 -21.33
CA ASN A 205 -1.62 14.73 -20.73
C ASN A 205 -2.92 14.17 -20.15
N TYR A 206 -2.94 12.85 -19.95
CA TYR A 206 -3.96 12.14 -19.19
C TYR A 206 -3.47 11.93 -17.76
N ILE A 207 -4.39 11.96 -16.80
CA ILE A 207 -4.12 11.63 -15.41
C ILE A 207 -5.11 10.56 -14.93
N MET A 208 -4.61 9.66 -14.09
CA MET A 208 -5.37 8.63 -13.41
C MET A 208 -5.34 8.92 -11.91
N PHE A 209 -6.48 8.76 -11.25
CA PHE A 209 -6.64 8.97 -9.82
C PHE A 209 -6.65 7.61 -9.12
N ASP A 210 -5.70 7.39 -8.23
CA ASP A 210 -5.55 6.15 -7.48
C ASP A 210 -6.15 6.33 -6.10
N PHE A 211 -7.43 6.00 -5.98
CA PHE A 211 -8.16 6.03 -4.72
C PHE A 211 -7.82 4.81 -3.88
N VAL A 212 -7.72 4.99 -2.56
CA VAL A 212 -7.48 3.88 -1.63
C VAL A 212 -8.77 3.57 -0.89
N ASP A 213 -9.17 2.31 -0.85
CA ASP A 213 -10.38 1.87 -0.15
C ASP A 213 -10.16 1.68 1.37
N VAL A 214 -11.21 1.31 2.10
CA VAL A 214 -11.15 1.09 3.56
C VAL A 214 -10.17 0.00 3.99
N ASN A 215 -9.81 -0.91 3.07
CA ASN A 215 -8.87 -1.99 3.29
C ASN A 215 -7.44 -1.66 2.86
N GLY A 216 -7.20 -0.47 2.31
CA GLY A 216 -5.89 -0.07 1.80
C GLY A 216 -5.63 -0.48 0.34
N GLU A 217 -6.63 -1.01 -0.36
CA GLU A 217 -6.51 -1.43 -1.76
C GLU A 217 -6.76 -0.26 -2.71
N VAL A 218 -5.98 -0.21 -3.80
CA VAL A 218 -6.09 0.87 -4.80
C VAL A 218 -7.17 0.57 -5.84
N GLN A 219 -8.04 1.54 -6.10
CA GLN A 219 -9.03 1.55 -7.18
C GLN A 219 -8.78 2.79 -8.05
N SER A 220 -8.48 2.57 -9.32
CA SER A 220 -8.02 3.65 -10.21
C SER A 220 -9.15 4.18 -11.12
N TYR A 221 -9.21 5.50 -11.25
CA TYR A 221 -10.11 6.21 -12.15
C TYR A 221 -9.32 7.04 -13.17
N GLY A 222 -9.40 6.69 -14.45
CA GLY A 222 -8.78 7.47 -15.52
C GLY A 222 -9.66 8.64 -15.95
N LEU A 223 -9.12 9.86 -15.94
CA LEU A 223 -9.78 10.96 -16.66
C LEU A 223 -9.69 10.70 -18.15
N THR A 224 -10.84 10.65 -18.80
CA THR A 224 -10.94 10.38 -20.25
C THR A 224 -10.61 11.60 -21.10
N GLN A 225 -10.64 12.80 -20.52
CA GLN A 225 -10.27 14.04 -21.17
C GLN A 225 -8.82 14.40 -20.85
N LYS A 226 -8.12 14.94 -21.85
CA LYS A 226 -6.80 15.52 -21.62
C LYS A 226 -6.94 16.78 -20.78
N ILE A 227 -5.96 17.01 -19.93
CA ILE A 227 -5.83 18.29 -19.23
C ILE A 227 -5.62 19.39 -20.28
N GLU A 228 -6.46 20.44 -20.22
CA GLU A 228 -6.40 21.58 -21.15
C GLU A 228 -5.21 22.50 -20.87
#